data_AF-A0A9D8NAG7-F1
#
_entry.id   AF-A0A9D8NAG7-F1
#
_cell.length_a   1.000
_cell.length_b   1.000
_cell.length_c   1.000
_cell.angle_alpha   90.00
_cell.angle_beta   90.00
_cell.angle_gamma   90.00
#
_symmetry.space_group_name_H-M   'P 1'
#
loop_
_entity.id
_entity.type
_entity.pdbx_description
1 polymer ?
#
loop_
_entity_poly.entity_id
_entity_poly.type
_entity_poly.pdbx_seq_one_letter_code
_entity_poly.pdbx_strand_id
1 'polypeptide(L)'
;MQITHLLEYTSRTQLRQWLAENHQTAKECWVTVNRSKQPRTDCIPYVEAVEEALCFGWIDSTVKRLPDGRCAQRLSPRRKSSHWTDLNLQRCRSLAERGLMTEAGWQAMPE
;
A
#
# COMPACT_ATOMS: atom_id res chain seq x y z
N MET A 1 11.09 4.60 -14.33
CA MET A 1 10.53 3.27 -13.96
C MET A 1 9.42 2.91 -14.94
N GLN A 2 9.30 1.64 -15.32
CA GLN A 2 8.16 1.07 -16.07
C GLN A 2 7.21 0.39 -15.06
N ILE A 3 5.92 0.26 -15.40
CA ILE A 3 4.99 -0.54 -14.59
C ILE A 3 5.19 -2.00 -15.02
N THR A 4 5.65 -2.86 -14.11
CA THR A 4 5.97 -4.27 -14.42
C THR A 4 5.03 -5.27 -13.75
N HIS A 5 4.41 -4.91 -12.63
CA HIS A 5 3.52 -5.78 -11.84
C HIS A 5 2.23 -5.05 -11.44
N LEU A 6 1.40 -4.70 -12.42
CA LEU A 6 0.08 -4.12 -12.15
C LEU A 6 -0.88 -5.23 -11.74
N LEU A 7 -1.36 -5.14 -10.50
CA LEU A 7 -2.39 -6.00 -9.96
C LEU A 7 -3.75 -5.40 -10.32
N GLU A 8 -4.57 -6.15 -11.06
CA GLU A 8 -5.95 -5.79 -11.40
C GLU A 8 -6.91 -6.02 -10.21
N TYR A 9 -6.49 -5.60 -9.02
CA TYR A 9 -7.27 -5.70 -7.79
C TYR A 9 -8.04 -4.40 -7.54
N THR A 10 -9.29 -4.55 -7.12
CA THR A 10 -10.20 -3.42 -6.93
C THR A 10 -10.66 -3.28 -5.49
N SER A 11 -10.25 -4.21 -4.60
CA SER A 11 -10.63 -4.22 -3.19
C SER A 11 -9.43 -4.30 -2.24
N ARG A 12 -9.63 -3.75 -1.04
CA ARG A 12 -8.70 -3.87 0.09
C ARG A 12 -8.31 -5.32 0.40
N THR A 13 -9.29 -6.22 0.41
CA THR A 13 -9.10 -7.63 0.75
C THR A 13 -8.16 -8.34 -0.23
N GLN A 14 -8.32 -8.12 -1.53
CA GLN A 14 -7.45 -8.72 -2.55
C GLN A 14 -5.99 -8.26 -2.39
N LEU A 15 -5.78 -6.96 -2.15
CA LEU A 15 -4.44 -6.43 -1.89
C LEU A 15 -3.83 -7.03 -0.62
N ARG A 16 -4.61 -7.14 0.46
CA ARG A 16 -4.15 -7.73 1.71
C ARG A 16 -3.72 -9.19 1.53
N GLN A 17 -4.51 -9.98 0.80
CA GLN A 17 -4.16 -11.38 0.49
C GLN A 17 -2.85 -11.47 -0.28
N TRP A 18 -2.70 -10.66 -1.34
CA TRP A 18 -1.47 -10.63 -2.11
C TRP A 18 -0.26 -10.24 -1.26
N LEU A 19 -0.39 -9.21 -0.39
CA LEU A 19 0.68 -8.81 0.52
C LEU A 19 1.01 -9.94 1.50
N ALA A 20 0.03 -10.62 2.08
CA ALA A 20 0.27 -11.73 2.99
C ALA A 20 1.15 -12.82 2.36
N GLU A 21 0.92 -13.13 1.09
CA GLU A 21 1.68 -14.16 0.35
C GLU A 21 3.04 -13.66 -0.17
N ASN A 22 3.16 -12.37 -0.51
CA ASN A 22 4.27 -11.88 -1.33
C ASN A 22 5.17 -10.82 -0.64
N HIS A 23 4.79 -10.26 0.52
CA HIS A 23 5.49 -9.11 1.11
C HIS A 23 6.99 -9.34 1.41
N GLN A 24 7.41 -10.60 1.61
CA GLN A 24 8.80 -10.94 1.93
C GLN A 24 9.68 -11.17 0.69
N THR A 25 9.08 -11.56 -0.45
CA THR A 25 9.82 -11.99 -1.64
C THR A 25 9.68 -10.99 -2.80
N ALA A 26 8.56 -10.28 -2.89
CA ALA A 26 8.33 -9.30 -3.93
C ALA A 26 9.07 -8.00 -3.64
N LYS A 27 9.60 -7.37 -4.71
CA LYS A 27 10.32 -6.10 -4.63
C LYS A 27 9.40 -4.88 -4.76
N GLU A 28 8.27 -5.07 -5.43
CA GLU A 28 7.23 -4.06 -5.63
C GLU A 28 5.95 -4.70 -6.15
N CYS A 29 4.86 -3.96 -6.04
CA CYS A 29 3.67 -4.16 -6.86
C CYS A 29 3.08 -2.80 -7.23
N TRP A 30 2.20 -2.80 -8.22
CA TRP A 30 1.42 -1.66 -8.63
C TRP A 30 -0.06 -1.99 -8.47
N VAL A 31 -0.84 -1.05 -7.95
CA VAL A 31 -2.29 -1.19 -7.85
C VAL A 31 -2.97 0.03 -8.44
N THR A 32 -4.09 -0.17 -9.10
CA THR A 32 -4.91 0.96 -9.55
C THR A 32 -5.64 1.55 -8.35
N VAL A 33 -5.48 2.85 -8.12
CA VAL A 33 -6.05 3.54 -6.96
C VAL A 33 -6.99 4.67 -7.35
N ASN A 34 -8.03 4.83 -6.54
CA ASN A 34 -8.85 6.02 -6.53
C ASN A 34 -8.34 7.01 -5.49
N ARG A 35 -8.00 8.23 -5.92
CA ARG A 35 -7.61 9.34 -5.04
C ARG A 35 -8.73 10.37 -4.84
N SER A 36 -9.85 10.21 -5.54
CA SER A 36 -11.07 11.01 -5.37
C SER A 36 -11.82 10.59 -4.10
N LYS A 37 -12.62 11.51 -3.56
CA LYS A 37 -13.59 11.20 -2.51
C LYS A 37 -14.81 10.42 -3.04
N GLN A 38 -15.04 10.45 -4.34
CA GLN A 38 -16.16 9.71 -4.96
C GLN A 38 -15.81 8.22 -5.00
N PRO A 39 -16.66 7.33 -4.48
CA PRO A 39 -16.44 5.90 -4.54
C PRO A 39 -16.30 5.40 -5.98
N ARG A 40 -15.45 4.40 -6.18
CA ARG A 40 -15.31 3.66 -7.44
C ARG A 40 -15.20 2.17 -7.13
N THR A 41 -15.75 1.35 -8.02
CA THR A 41 -15.80 -0.11 -7.87
C THR A 41 -14.67 -0.83 -8.59
N ASP A 42 -13.91 -0.11 -9.43
CA ASP A 42 -12.90 -0.66 -10.32
C ASP A 42 -11.45 -0.34 -9.90
N CYS A 43 -11.26 0.14 -8.66
CA CYS A 43 -9.96 0.45 -8.09
C CYS A 43 -10.00 0.57 -6.56
N ILE A 44 -8.85 0.40 -5.93
CA ILE A 44 -8.72 0.46 -4.47
C ILE A 44 -8.71 1.93 -4.01
N PRO A 45 -9.45 2.32 -2.96
CA PRO A 45 -9.26 3.64 -2.35
C PRO A 45 -7.80 3.84 -1.94
N TYR A 46 -7.19 4.97 -2.32
CA TYR A 46 -5.76 5.19 -2.09
C TYR A 46 -5.35 5.03 -0.62
N VAL A 47 -6.16 5.51 0.31
CA VAL A 47 -5.88 5.38 1.75
C VAL A 47 -5.84 3.93 2.18
N GLU A 48 -6.75 3.09 1.69
CA GLU A 48 -6.76 1.65 2.00
C GLU A 48 -5.53 0.95 1.44
N ALA A 49 -5.11 1.31 0.21
CA ALA A 49 -3.89 0.76 -0.36
C ALA A 49 -2.64 1.11 0.48
N VAL A 50 -2.57 2.33 1.01
CA VAL A 50 -1.47 2.75 1.91
C VAL A 50 -1.55 2.04 3.25
N GLU A 51 -2.74 1.95 3.85
CA GLU A 51 -2.94 1.24 5.13
C GLU A 51 -2.50 -0.23 5.03
N GLU A 52 -2.93 -0.93 3.98
CA GLU A 52 -2.51 -2.32 3.77
C GLU A 52 -0.99 -2.39 3.54
N ALA A 53 -0.39 -1.50 2.76
CA ALA A 53 1.07 -1.48 2.64
C ALA A 53 1.76 -1.35 4.00
N LEU A 54 1.33 -0.41 4.85
CA LEU A 54 1.90 -0.19 6.18
C LEU A 54 1.76 -1.42 7.08
N CYS A 55 0.63 -2.14 7.02
CA CYS A 55 0.41 -3.37 7.78
C CYS A 55 1.49 -4.43 7.53
N PHE A 56 2.13 -4.45 6.35
CA PHE A 56 3.16 -5.43 5.97
C PHE A 56 4.57 -4.83 5.89
N GLY A 57 4.79 -3.62 6.43
CA GLY A 57 6.09 -2.96 6.39
C GLY A 57 6.46 -2.39 5.01
N TRP A 58 5.47 -2.20 4.16
CA TRP A 58 5.58 -1.60 2.84
C TRP A 58 5.13 -0.13 2.88
N ILE A 59 5.43 0.61 1.82
CA ILE A 59 5.03 2.01 1.67
C ILE A 59 4.66 2.32 0.22
N ASP A 60 3.81 3.34 0.05
CA ASP A 60 3.54 3.92 -1.25
C ASP A 60 4.69 4.84 -1.70
N SER A 61 5.00 4.81 -3.00
CA SER A 61 6.03 5.67 -3.58
C SER A 61 5.53 6.35 -4.85
N THR A 62 5.94 5.86 -6.02
CA THR A 62 5.64 6.49 -7.30
C THR A 62 4.19 6.30 -7.72
N VAL A 63 3.54 7.37 -8.16
CA VAL A 63 2.24 7.32 -8.85
C VAL A 63 2.44 7.53 -10.35
N LYS A 64 1.63 6.84 -11.16
CA LYS A 64 1.61 7.00 -12.61
C LYS A 64 0.19 7.03 -13.14
N ARG A 65 -0.03 7.76 -14.24
CA ARG A 65 -1.29 7.74 -14.98
C ARG A 65 -1.24 6.65 -16.05
N LEU A 66 -2.28 5.83 -16.11
CA LEU A 66 -2.49 4.79 -17.13
C LEU A 66 -3.12 5.42 -18.40
N PRO A 67 -3.03 4.77 -19.56
CA PRO A 67 -3.62 5.26 -20.80
C PRO A 67 -5.13 5.50 -20.74
N ASP A 68 -5.84 4.72 -19.92
CA ASP A 68 -7.28 4.84 -19.67
C ASP A 68 -7.65 5.96 -18.66
N GLY A 69 -6.66 6.73 -18.21
CA GLY A 69 -6.85 7.83 -17.27
C GLY A 69 -6.85 7.45 -15.80
N ARG A 70 -6.80 6.15 -15.44
CA ARG A 70 -6.68 5.69 -14.05
C ARG A 70 -5.28 5.97 -13.49
N CYS A 71 -5.16 5.97 -12.17
CA CYS A 71 -3.87 6.16 -11.47
C CYS A 71 -3.37 4.81 -10.94
N ALA A 72 -2.16 4.42 -11.30
CA ALA A 72 -1.44 3.30 -10.71
C ALA A 72 -0.50 3.81 -9.60
N GLN A 73 -0.60 3.21 -8.42
CA GLN A 73 0.27 3.47 -7.28
C GLN A 73 1.25 2.34 -7.10
N ARG A 74 2.55 2.66 -7.03
CA ARG A 74 3.58 1.70 -6.64
C ARG A 74 3.60 1.55 -5.14
N LEU A 75 3.60 0.29 -4.69
CA LEU A 75 3.86 -0.14 -3.32
C LEU A 75 5.15 -0.95 -3.32
N SER A 76 5.98 -0.77 -2.29
CA SER A 76 7.24 -1.53 -2.14
C SER A 76 7.65 -1.65 -0.69
N PRO A 77 8.51 -2.62 -0.34
CA PRO A 77 9.09 -2.71 1.00
C PRO A 77 9.71 -1.37 1.42
N ARG A 78 9.42 -0.94 2.64
CA ARG A 78 9.94 0.32 3.16
C ARG A 78 11.44 0.18 3.45
N ARG A 79 12.24 1.17 3.06
CA ARG A 79 13.66 1.21 3.41
C ARG A 79 13.81 1.66 4.86
N LYS A 80 14.68 0.98 5.63
CA LYS A 80 14.95 1.32 7.04
C LYS A 80 15.35 2.79 7.25
N SER A 81 16.11 3.36 6.32
CA SER A 81 16.58 4.76 6.37
C SER A 81 15.56 5.82 5.95
N SER A 82 14.37 5.42 5.46
CA SER A 82 13.37 6.40 5.04
C SER A 82 12.75 7.13 6.24
N HIS A 83 12.36 8.38 6.05
CA HIS A 83 11.69 9.20 7.06
C HIS A 83 10.23 8.75 7.27
N TRP A 84 9.76 8.75 8.51
CA TRP A 84 8.36 8.50 8.87
C TRP A 84 7.62 9.83 9.00
N THR A 85 6.54 10.01 8.23
CA THR A 85 5.66 11.16 8.42
C THR A 85 4.73 10.91 9.60
N ASP A 86 4.34 11.98 10.31
CA ASP A 86 3.39 11.90 11.42
C ASP A 86 2.08 11.23 11.00
N LEU A 87 1.62 11.50 9.78
CA LEU A 87 0.43 10.87 9.21
C LEU A 87 0.56 9.34 9.09
N ASN A 88 1.71 8.83 8.63
CA ASN A 88 1.91 7.39 8.52
C ASN A 88 2.11 6.73 9.89
N LEU A 89 2.74 7.43 10.85
CA LEU A 89 2.79 6.96 12.24
C LEU A 89 1.39 6.88 12.85
N GLN A 90 0.56 7.89 12.63
CA GLN A 90 -0.83 7.89 13.09
C GLN A 90 -1.63 6.75 12.46
N ARG A 91 -1.46 6.49 11.17
CA ARG A 91 -2.08 5.34 10.48
C ARG A 91 -1.64 4.02 11.12
N CYS A 92 -0.34 3.81 11.34
CA CYS A 92 0.16 2.60 11.99
C CYS A 92 -0.44 2.41 13.40
N ARG A 93 -0.54 3.48 14.21
CA ARG A 93 -1.19 3.43 15.53
C ARG A 93 -2.67 3.02 15.42
N SER A 94 -3.42 3.64 14.52
CA SER A 94 -4.83 3.27 14.30
C SER A 94 -4.98 1.82 13.81
N LEU A 95 -4.10 1.36 12.92
CA LEU A 95 -4.11 -0.02 12.43
C LEU A 95 -3.76 -1.03 13.54
N ALA A 96 -2.87 -0.65 14.46
CA ALA A 96 -2.54 -1.43 15.63
C ALA A 96 -3.73 -1.58 16.59
N GLU A 97 -4.41 -0.47 16.90
CA GLU A 97 -5.62 -0.47 17.73
C GLU A 97 -6.73 -1.35 17.13
N ARG A 98 -6.82 -1.39 15.80
CA ARG A 98 -7.78 -2.23 15.06
C ARG A 98 -7.33 -3.70 14.93
N GLY A 99 -6.15 -4.08 15.43
CA GLY A 99 -5.61 -5.44 15.30
C GLY A 99 -5.23 -5.84 13.88
N LEU A 100 -4.97 -4.88 12.99
CA LEU A 100 -4.68 -5.13 11.57
C LEU A 100 -3.18 -5.19 11.25
N MET A 101 -2.34 -4.64 12.12
CA MET A 101 -0.89 -4.67 11.96
C MET A 101 -0.36 -6.10 12.00
N THR A 102 0.57 -6.41 11.09
CA THR A 102 1.32 -7.67 11.10
C THR A 102 2.69 -7.48 11.76
N GLU A 103 3.37 -8.59 12.06
CA GLU A 103 4.75 -8.55 12.58
C GLU A 103 5.69 -7.76 11.66
N ALA A 104 5.58 -7.95 10.33
CA ALA A 104 6.39 -7.22 9.36
C ALA A 104 6.14 -5.70 9.40
N GLY A 105 4.89 -5.29 9.63
CA GLY A 105 4.53 -3.89 9.82
C GLY A 105 5.17 -3.29 11.08
N TRP A 106 5.15 -4.02 12.18
CA TRP A 106 5.78 -3.61 13.44
C TRP A 106 7.30 -3.50 13.31
N GLN A 107 7.95 -4.48 12.69
CA GLN A 107 9.40 -4.47 12.47
C GLN A 107 9.89 -3.32 11.57
N ALA A 108 9.00 -2.74 10.76
CA ALA A 108 9.33 -1.62 9.87
C ALA A 108 9.17 -0.24 10.54
N MET A 109 8.46 -0.15 11.67
CA MET A 109 8.27 1.10 12.43
C MET A 109 9.61 1.63 12.95
N PRO A 110 9.75 2.95 13.16
CA PRO A 110 10.95 3.49 13.77
C PRO A 110 11.01 3.05 15.25
N GLU A 111 12.23 2.95 15.78
CA GLU A 111 12.49 2.72 17.21
C GLU A 111 11.94 3.87 18.08
#